data_AF-A0A3A0UUS3-F1
#
_entry.id   AF-A0A3A0UUS3-F1
#
_cell.length_a   1.000
_cell.length_b   1.000
_cell.length_c   1.000
_cell.angle_alpha   90.00
_cell.angle_beta   90.00
_cell.angle_gamma   90.00
#
_symmetry.space_group_name_H-M   'P 1'
#
loop_
_entity.id
_entity.type
_entity.pdbx_description
1 polymer ?
#
loop_
_entity_poly.entity_id
_entity_poly.type
_entity_poly.pdbx_seq_one_letter_code
_entity_poly.pdbx_strand_id
1 'polypeptide(L)'
;SMRESGLFHMALLLPTRQDLGNFLYHAASTGVQVGGGDHLVSEALYFADPEGNGIEIYYDRPKAGWIWNDNKVKMDTLEVDANNLVEQRSENGWQGMPDDAKIGHLHLKAADIRQSRHYYLDELGLDHVSDLPQAVFMSTNHYHHHIAFNTWQSNMLRQNNSQSLGLTHIEIYKPNAQETQFIGPEGFEILVHSNTHLVADKD
;
A
#
# COMPACT_ATOMS: atom_id res chain seq x y z
N SER A 1 11.61 -17.64 1.55
CA SER A 1 10.50 -18.41 2.15
C SER A 1 9.26 -17.55 2.19
N MET A 2 8.05 -18.08 1.95
CA MET A 2 6.80 -17.30 2.06
C MET A 2 6.55 -16.75 3.47
N ARG A 3 7.17 -17.37 4.48
CA ARG A 3 7.08 -16.99 5.90
C ARG A 3 8.08 -15.91 6.33
N GLU A 4 9.01 -15.53 5.44
CA GLU A 4 9.91 -14.42 5.71
C GLU A 4 9.17 -13.09 5.61
N SER A 5 9.63 -12.12 6.39
CA SER A 5 9.25 -10.72 6.25
C SER A 5 9.61 -10.19 4.86
N GLY A 6 8.82 -9.23 4.38
CA GLY A 6 8.90 -8.71 3.02
C GLY A 6 7.60 -8.10 2.55
N LEU A 7 7.35 -8.08 1.24
CA LEU A 7 6.13 -7.51 0.68
C LEU A 7 4.91 -8.40 0.96
N PHE A 8 3.83 -7.78 1.44
CA PHE A 8 2.48 -8.35 1.35
C PHE A 8 1.84 -7.89 0.04
N HIS A 9 1.72 -6.57 -0.14
CA HIS A 9 1.39 -5.98 -1.43
C HIS A 9 2.02 -4.59 -1.63
N MET A 10 2.19 -4.21 -2.90
CA MET A 10 2.41 -2.83 -3.32
C MET A 10 1.11 -2.29 -3.92
N ALA A 11 0.70 -1.10 -3.50
CA ALA A 11 -0.53 -0.48 -3.98
C ALA A 11 -0.26 0.68 -4.92
N LEU A 12 -0.90 0.62 -6.08
CA LEU A 12 -0.84 1.60 -7.15
C LEU A 12 -2.14 2.40 -7.15
N LEU A 13 -2.00 3.68 -6.82
CA LEU A 13 -3.10 4.64 -6.74
C LEU A 13 -3.40 5.19 -8.13
N LEU A 14 -4.64 5.01 -8.57
CA LEU A 14 -5.18 5.59 -9.80
C LEU A 14 -5.78 6.98 -9.53
N PRO A 15 -5.73 7.89 -10.52
CA PRO A 15 -6.19 9.27 -10.35
C PRO A 15 -7.72 9.36 -10.25
N THR A 16 -8.45 8.45 -10.90
CA THR A 16 -9.92 8.48 -10.90
C THR A 16 -10.53 7.10 -10.67
N ARG A 17 -11.77 7.12 -10.13
CA ARG A 17 -12.60 5.91 -10.02
C ARG A 17 -12.92 5.29 -11.39
N GLN A 18 -13.00 6.11 -12.44
CA GLN A 18 -13.21 5.62 -13.81
C GLN A 18 -12.02 4.77 -14.28
N ASP A 19 -10.80 5.11 -13.92
CA ASP A 19 -9.61 4.32 -14.26
C ASP A 19 -9.63 2.95 -13.57
N LEU A 20 -10.11 2.89 -12.33
CA LEU A 20 -10.30 1.62 -11.64
C LEU A 20 -11.37 0.76 -12.33
N GLY A 21 -12.45 1.38 -12.82
CA GLY A 21 -13.46 0.72 -13.66
C GLY A 21 -12.92 0.24 -15.01
N ASN A 22 -12.08 1.03 -15.67
CA ASN A 22 -11.36 0.65 -16.89
C ASN A 22 -10.47 -0.58 -16.62
N PHE A 23 -9.70 -0.57 -15.54
CA PHE A 23 -8.82 -1.66 -15.15
C PHE A 23 -9.60 -2.94 -14.84
N LEU A 24 -10.68 -2.86 -14.06
CA LEU A 24 -11.52 -4.02 -13.73
C LEU A 24 -12.06 -4.72 -14.98
N TYR A 25 -12.61 -3.94 -15.92
CA TYR A 25 -13.12 -4.46 -17.17
C TYR A 25 -12.01 -5.11 -18.00
N HIS A 26 -10.84 -4.48 -18.07
CA HIS A 26 -9.67 -5.01 -18.79
C HIS A 26 -9.17 -6.33 -18.19
N ALA A 27 -9.01 -6.40 -16.87
CA ALA A 27 -8.61 -7.61 -16.15
C ALA A 27 -9.56 -8.77 -16.45
N ALA A 28 -10.88 -8.53 -16.35
CA ALA A 28 -11.90 -9.52 -16.67
C ALA A 28 -11.81 -9.97 -18.15
N SER A 29 -11.63 -9.03 -19.09
CA SER A 29 -11.55 -9.34 -20.54
C SER A 29 -10.32 -10.15 -20.93
N THR A 30 -9.25 -10.09 -20.13
CA THR A 30 -7.98 -10.79 -20.36
C THR A 30 -7.84 -12.05 -19.52
N GLY A 31 -8.86 -12.38 -18.70
CA GLY A 31 -8.85 -13.56 -17.83
C GLY A 31 -8.01 -13.41 -16.56
N VAL A 32 -7.58 -12.20 -16.22
CA VAL A 32 -6.91 -11.92 -14.95
C VAL A 32 -7.95 -11.89 -13.84
N GLN A 33 -7.81 -12.81 -12.88
CA GLN A 33 -8.68 -12.84 -11.71
C GLN A 33 -8.23 -11.81 -10.69
N VAL A 34 -9.19 -11.02 -10.19
CA VAL A 34 -8.97 -10.02 -9.15
C VAL A 34 -9.92 -10.27 -7.98
N GLY A 35 -9.44 -10.07 -6.76
CA GLY A 35 -10.29 -9.83 -5.59
C GLY A 35 -10.64 -8.35 -5.47
N GLY A 36 -11.67 -8.01 -4.70
CA GLY A 36 -12.07 -6.63 -4.43
C GLY A 36 -12.21 -6.36 -2.93
N GLY A 37 -11.89 -5.14 -2.51
CA GLY A 37 -12.16 -4.63 -1.17
C GLY A 37 -12.54 -3.15 -1.18
N ASP A 38 -13.67 -2.82 -0.55
CA ASP A 38 -14.02 -1.43 -0.23
C ASP A 38 -13.65 -1.14 1.22
N HIS A 39 -12.76 -0.16 1.39
CA HIS A 39 -12.17 0.19 2.67
C HIS A 39 -12.77 1.43 3.32
N LEU A 40 -13.88 1.96 2.79
CA LEU A 40 -14.53 3.24 3.18
C LEU A 40 -13.70 4.49 2.85
N VAL A 41 -12.37 4.37 2.80
CA VAL A 41 -11.42 5.40 2.37
C VAL A 41 -10.96 5.21 0.93
N SER A 42 -11.02 3.96 0.43
CA SER A 42 -10.60 3.58 -0.91
C SER A 42 -11.42 2.39 -1.43
N GLU A 43 -11.45 2.22 -2.75
CA GLU A 43 -11.91 1.01 -3.43
C GLU A 43 -10.71 0.37 -4.13
N ALA A 44 -10.49 -0.92 -3.90
CA ALA A 44 -9.27 -1.61 -4.27
C ALA A 44 -9.53 -2.95 -4.96
N LEU A 45 -8.67 -3.28 -5.93
CA LEU A 45 -8.64 -4.54 -6.65
C LEU A 45 -7.28 -5.21 -6.44
N TYR A 46 -7.31 -6.48 -6.07
CA TYR A 46 -6.14 -7.24 -5.64
C TYR A 46 -5.86 -8.42 -6.56
N PHE A 47 -4.61 -8.58 -6.95
CA PHE A 47 -4.10 -9.78 -7.60
C PHE A 47 -2.65 -10.01 -7.20
N ALA A 48 -2.02 -11.04 -7.74
CA ALA A 48 -0.62 -11.32 -7.50
C ALA A 48 0.13 -11.48 -8.82
N ASP A 49 1.41 -11.11 -8.80
CA ASP A 49 2.33 -11.49 -9.87
C ASP A 49 2.62 -13.00 -9.85
N PRO A 50 3.33 -13.55 -10.86
CA PRO A 50 3.66 -14.98 -10.90
C PRO A 50 4.51 -15.50 -9.74
N GLU A 51 5.21 -14.62 -9.00
CA GLU A 51 5.99 -14.97 -7.81
C GLU A 51 5.15 -14.93 -6.52
N GLY A 52 3.91 -14.45 -6.60
CA GLY A 52 3.00 -14.31 -5.48
C GLY A 52 3.11 -12.98 -4.74
N ASN A 53 3.80 -11.98 -5.31
CA ASN A 53 3.82 -10.64 -4.74
C ASN A 53 2.45 -9.98 -4.96
N GLY A 54 1.82 -9.52 -3.89
CA GLY A 54 0.54 -8.84 -3.98
C GLY A 54 0.65 -7.52 -4.71
N ILE A 55 -0.31 -7.26 -5.58
CA ILE A 55 -0.52 -6.00 -6.28
C ILE A 55 -1.93 -5.53 -5.96
N GLU A 56 -2.02 -4.30 -5.49
CA GLU A 56 -3.28 -3.59 -5.30
C GLU A 56 -3.36 -2.47 -6.33
N ILE A 57 -4.46 -2.40 -7.06
CA ILE A 57 -4.82 -1.26 -7.91
C ILE A 57 -6.03 -0.62 -7.27
N TYR A 58 -5.92 0.66 -6.90
CA TYR A 58 -6.97 1.28 -6.10
C TYR A 58 -7.22 2.73 -6.46
N TYR A 59 -8.35 3.22 -5.99
CA TYR A 59 -8.75 4.62 -6.05
C TYR A 59 -9.10 5.10 -4.64
N ASP A 60 -8.58 6.27 -4.27
CA ASP A 60 -8.94 6.97 -3.05
C ASP A 60 -10.29 7.64 -3.17
N ARG A 61 -11.20 7.35 -2.25
CA ARG A 61 -12.43 8.15 -2.09
C ARG A 61 -12.04 9.57 -1.68
N PRO A 62 -12.85 10.60 -2.03
CA PRO A 62 -12.56 11.96 -1.62
C PRO A 62 -12.34 12.10 -0.11
N LYS A 63 -11.19 12.67 0.30
CA LYS A 63 -10.78 12.81 1.71
C LYS A 63 -11.84 13.47 2.60
N ALA A 64 -12.65 14.38 2.04
CA ALA A 64 -13.75 15.04 2.76
C ALA A 64 -14.83 14.08 3.29
N GLY A 65 -14.94 12.87 2.72
CA GLY A 65 -15.86 11.83 3.18
C GLY A 65 -15.25 10.90 4.23
N TRP A 66 -13.96 11.00 4.53
CA TRP A 66 -13.30 10.11 5.48
C TRP A 66 -13.71 10.45 6.91
N ILE A 67 -14.03 9.42 7.68
CA ILE A 67 -14.46 9.56 9.07
C ILE A 67 -13.26 9.30 9.97
N TRP A 68 -12.85 10.33 10.72
CA TRP A 68 -11.77 10.27 11.70
C TRP A 68 -12.34 10.33 13.12
N ASN A 69 -11.84 9.46 13.99
CA ASN A 69 -12.04 9.51 15.44
C ASN A 69 -10.67 9.73 16.07
N ASP A 70 -10.40 10.94 16.57
CA ASP A 70 -9.05 11.39 16.90
C ASP A 70 -8.10 11.19 15.71
N ASN A 71 -6.97 10.50 15.91
CA ASN A 71 -6.00 10.20 14.85
C ASN A 71 -6.33 8.91 14.09
N LYS A 72 -7.50 8.30 14.32
CA LYS A 72 -7.88 7.02 13.72
C LYS A 72 -8.92 7.18 12.63
N VAL A 73 -8.55 6.85 11.40
CA VAL A 73 -9.48 6.79 10.28
C VAL A 73 -10.26 5.49 10.31
N LYS A 74 -11.57 5.58 10.09
CA LYS A 74 -12.43 4.40 9.98
C LYS A 74 -12.13 3.67 8.66
N MET A 75 -11.73 2.41 8.77
CA MET A 75 -11.56 1.49 7.65
C MET A 75 -12.36 0.21 7.89
N ASP A 76 -12.73 -0.46 6.81
CA ASP A 76 -13.40 -1.77 6.83
C ASP A 76 -12.89 -2.60 5.65
N THR A 77 -13.44 -3.80 5.44
CA THR A 77 -13.25 -4.57 4.21
C THR A 77 -14.62 -5.09 3.76
N LEU A 78 -15.29 -4.28 2.95
CA LEU A 78 -16.59 -4.60 2.36
C LEU A 78 -16.42 -5.12 0.93
N GLU A 79 -17.47 -5.72 0.39
CA GLU A 79 -17.52 -6.14 -1.00
C GLU A 79 -17.58 -4.91 -1.93
N VAL A 80 -16.75 -4.90 -2.97
CA VAL A 80 -16.79 -3.88 -4.02
C VAL A 80 -18.00 -4.14 -4.91
N ASP A 81 -18.80 -3.10 -5.18
CA ASP A 81 -19.84 -3.15 -6.19
C ASP A 81 -19.21 -3.13 -7.60
N ALA A 82 -18.83 -4.32 -8.08
CA ALA A 82 -18.16 -4.51 -9.36
C ALA A 82 -19.00 -4.00 -10.55
N ASN A 83 -20.33 -4.14 -10.49
CA ASN A 83 -21.20 -3.66 -11.56
C ASN A 83 -21.17 -2.13 -11.61
N ASN A 84 -21.35 -1.47 -10.47
CA ASN A 84 -21.28 -0.02 -10.39
C ASN A 84 -19.91 0.54 -10.82
N LEU A 85 -18.83 -0.17 -10.47
CA LEU A 85 -17.48 0.23 -10.83
C LEU A 85 -17.24 0.10 -12.34
N VAL A 86 -17.66 -1.02 -12.97
CA VAL A 86 -17.57 -1.21 -14.43
C VAL A 86 -18.45 -0.22 -15.18
N GLU A 87 -19.58 0.22 -14.63
CA GLU A 87 -20.42 1.27 -15.20
C GLU A 87 -19.69 2.63 -15.31
N GLN A 88 -18.67 2.89 -14.46
CA GLN A 88 -17.90 4.14 -14.53
C GLN A 88 -16.87 4.18 -15.67
N ARG A 89 -16.58 3.04 -16.32
CA ARG A 89 -15.53 2.95 -17.34
C ARG A 89 -15.75 3.93 -18.49
N SER A 90 -14.65 4.36 -19.09
CA SER A 90 -14.67 5.16 -20.31
C SER A 90 -14.98 4.29 -21.54
N GLU A 91 -15.42 4.91 -22.64
CA GLU A 91 -15.61 4.21 -23.92
C GLU A 91 -14.31 3.64 -24.49
N ASN A 92 -13.18 4.30 -24.22
CA ASN A 92 -11.87 3.86 -24.67
C ASN A 92 -11.32 2.69 -23.83
N GLY A 93 -11.89 2.43 -22.65
CA GLY A 93 -11.41 1.39 -21.73
C GLY A 93 -10.01 1.63 -21.19
N TRP A 94 -9.33 0.55 -20.79
CA TRP A 94 -7.97 0.62 -20.24
C TRP A 94 -6.94 0.86 -21.33
N GLN A 95 -6.16 1.94 -21.19
CA GLN A 95 -5.12 2.34 -22.15
C GLN A 95 -3.69 2.16 -21.59
N GLY A 96 -3.56 1.50 -20.44
CA GLY A 96 -2.33 1.43 -19.66
C GLY A 96 -2.44 2.21 -18.36
N MET A 97 -1.39 2.14 -17.55
CA MET A 97 -1.31 2.90 -16.30
C MET A 97 -1.30 4.41 -16.61
N PRO A 98 -2.17 5.23 -15.99
CA PRO A 98 -2.14 6.67 -16.14
C PRO A 98 -0.79 7.27 -15.73
N ASP A 99 -0.35 8.33 -16.41
CA ASP A 99 0.95 9.00 -16.16
C ASP A 99 1.04 9.61 -14.76
N ASP A 100 -0.09 9.95 -14.16
CA ASP A 100 -0.22 10.53 -12.82
C ASP A 100 -0.57 9.50 -11.73
N ALA A 101 -0.59 8.20 -12.08
CA ALA A 101 -0.68 7.13 -11.10
C ALA A 101 0.58 7.09 -10.22
N LYS A 102 0.42 6.66 -8.97
CA LYS A 102 1.47 6.71 -7.94
C LYS A 102 1.57 5.40 -7.18
N ILE A 103 2.71 5.17 -6.53
CA ILE A 103 2.74 4.23 -5.40
C ILE A 103 2.03 4.94 -4.25
N GLY A 104 0.88 4.41 -3.85
CA GLY A 104 0.10 4.97 -2.76
C GLY A 104 0.59 4.47 -1.41
N HIS A 105 0.72 3.15 -1.27
CA HIS A 105 1.20 2.53 -0.05
C HIS A 105 1.90 1.19 -0.27
N LEU A 106 2.69 0.82 0.74
CA LEU A 106 3.28 -0.51 0.88
C LEU A 106 2.67 -1.21 2.09
N HIS A 107 2.21 -2.43 1.91
CA HIS A 107 1.83 -3.31 3.01
C HIS A 107 2.88 -4.41 3.12
N LEU A 108 3.53 -4.47 4.27
CA LEU A 108 4.63 -5.37 4.57
C LEU A 108 4.17 -6.53 5.45
N LYS A 109 4.85 -7.67 5.30
CA LYS A 109 4.80 -8.78 6.25
C LYS A 109 5.93 -8.57 7.24
N ALA A 110 5.59 -8.41 8.51
CA ALA A 110 6.55 -8.27 9.60
C ALA A 110 6.81 -9.60 10.29
N ALA A 111 8.03 -9.79 10.81
CA ALA A 111 8.36 -10.92 11.66
C ALA A 111 7.96 -10.67 13.13
N ASP A 112 8.10 -9.43 13.61
CA ASP A 112 7.65 -8.96 14.93
C ASP A 112 6.97 -7.61 14.80
N ILE A 113 5.67 -7.58 15.11
CA ILE A 113 4.84 -6.37 15.02
C ILE A 113 5.31 -5.28 15.99
N ARG A 114 5.89 -5.63 17.15
CA ARG A 114 6.35 -4.65 18.14
C ARG A 114 7.61 -3.94 17.67
N GLN A 115 8.56 -4.69 17.10
CA GLN A 115 9.79 -4.11 16.55
C GLN A 115 9.47 -3.18 15.37
N SER A 116 8.57 -3.62 14.49
CA SER A 116 8.12 -2.83 13.35
C SER A 116 7.40 -1.55 13.82
N ARG A 117 6.50 -1.65 14.80
CA ARG A 117 5.84 -0.49 15.43
C ARG A 117 6.85 0.51 15.98
N HIS A 118 7.83 0.05 16.75
CA HIS A 118 8.83 0.94 17.36
C HIS A 118 9.56 1.74 16.29
N TYR A 119 10.05 1.08 15.24
CA TYR A 119 10.77 1.76 14.17
C TYR A 119 9.87 2.75 13.41
N TYR A 120 8.73 2.30 12.86
CA TYR A 120 7.92 3.15 11.97
C TYR A 120 7.20 4.29 12.70
N LEU A 121 6.80 4.10 13.96
CA LEU A 121 6.12 5.13 14.74
C LEU A 121 7.11 6.01 15.50
N ASP A 122 8.04 5.43 16.24
CA ASP A 122 8.86 6.18 17.19
C ASP A 122 10.13 6.76 16.55
N GLU A 123 10.75 6.04 15.60
CA GLU A 123 11.98 6.48 14.92
C GLU A 123 11.68 7.23 13.61
N LEU A 124 10.87 6.62 12.72
CA LEU A 124 10.50 7.24 11.46
C LEU A 124 9.45 8.35 11.65
N GLY A 125 8.66 8.31 12.72
CA GLY A 125 7.71 9.38 13.06
C GLY A 125 6.43 9.36 12.23
N LEU A 126 5.94 8.19 11.82
CA LEU A 126 4.60 8.08 11.23
C LEU A 126 3.53 8.09 12.32
N ASP A 127 2.34 8.60 11.98
CA ASP A 127 1.16 8.54 12.81
C ASP A 127 0.48 7.17 12.71
N HIS A 128 0.00 6.65 13.83
CA HIS A 128 -0.78 5.42 13.88
C HIS A 128 -2.25 5.69 13.51
N VAL A 129 -2.62 5.46 12.25
CA VAL A 129 -3.91 5.92 11.69
C VAL A 129 -5.01 4.85 11.64
N SER A 130 -4.67 3.57 11.68
CA SER A 130 -5.66 2.49 11.79
C SER A 130 -5.01 1.19 12.26
N ASP A 131 -5.81 0.23 12.68
CA ASP A 131 -5.36 -1.13 13.03
C ASP A 131 -6.47 -2.15 12.79
N LEU A 132 -6.04 -3.37 12.47
CA LEU A 132 -6.85 -4.57 12.43
C LEU A 132 -6.17 -5.64 13.29
N PRO A 133 -6.83 -6.75 13.64
CA PRO A 133 -6.15 -7.83 14.33
C PRO A 133 -4.88 -8.27 13.59
N GLN A 134 -3.73 -8.05 14.24
CA GLN A 134 -2.39 -8.33 13.71
C GLN A 134 -1.96 -7.48 12.49
N ALA A 135 -2.55 -6.30 12.29
CA ALA A 135 -2.09 -5.33 11.30
C ALA A 135 -2.16 -3.89 11.81
N VAL A 136 -1.22 -3.06 11.38
CA VAL A 136 -1.08 -1.65 11.78
C VAL A 136 -0.90 -0.81 10.52
N PHE A 137 -1.58 0.33 10.47
CA PHE A 137 -1.61 1.24 9.34
C PHE A 137 -1.09 2.61 9.79
N MET A 138 -0.16 3.18 9.03
CA MET A 138 0.57 4.39 9.43
C MET A 138 0.83 5.32 8.24
N SER A 139 0.79 6.63 8.50
CA SER A 139 1.00 7.67 7.50
C SER A 139 1.48 8.97 8.14
N THR A 140 1.64 9.99 7.31
CA THR A 140 1.68 11.39 7.74
C THR A 140 0.49 12.13 7.11
N ASN A 141 0.33 13.42 7.43
CA ASN A 141 -0.60 14.32 6.74
C ASN A 141 -2.07 13.86 6.72
N HIS A 142 -2.52 13.16 7.77
CA HIS A 142 -3.89 12.62 7.86
C HIS A 142 -4.28 11.81 6.61
N TYR A 143 -3.36 10.97 6.12
CA TYR A 143 -3.62 10.03 5.03
C TYR A 143 -4.04 8.65 5.57
N HIS A 144 -4.73 7.82 4.78
CA HIS A 144 -5.25 6.54 5.30
C HIS A 144 -4.14 5.53 5.64
N HIS A 145 -3.04 5.49 4.88
CA HIS A 145 -1.74 4.89 5.24
C HIS A 145 -0.74 5.05 4.09
N HIS A 146 0.56 5.21 4.38
CA HIS A 146 1.65 5.03 3.42
C HIS A 146 2.35 3.68 3.62
N ILE A 147 2.45 3.24 4.87
CA ILE A 147 3.05 1.96 5.25
C ILE A 147 2.07 1.24 6.17
N ALA A 148 1.80 -0.02 5.87
CA ALA A 148 1.13 -0.95 6.76
C ALA A 148 2.02 -2.17 7.00
N PHE A 149 1.85 -2.82 8.14
CA PHE A 149 2.44 -4.15 8.35
C PHE A 149 1.47 -5.12 9.01
N ASN A 150 1.58 -6.39 8.65
CA ASN A 150 0.85 -7.49 9.27
C ASN A 150 1.77 -8.65 9.65
N THR A 151 1.28 -9.54 10.53
CA THR A 151 1.94 -10.81 10.88
C THR A 151 1.14 -12.04 10.47
N TRP A 152 0.22 -11.92 9.50
CA TRP A 152 -0.69 -13.01 9.12
C TRP A 152 0.03 -14.19 8.45
N GLN A 153 1.03 -13.88 7.62
CA GLN A 153 1.74 -14.86 6.80
C GLN A 153 3.23 -14.97 7.14
N SER A 154 3.75 -14.05 7.97
CA SER A 154 5.16 -14.01 8.33
C SER A 154 5.36 -14.18 9.83
N ASN A 155 6.42 -14.90 10.15
CA ASN A 155 6.93 -15.04 11.52
C ASN A 155 8.44 -15.30 11.53
N MET A 156 9.12 -15.00 10.43
CA MET A 156 10.55 -15.18 10.26
C MET A 156 11.15 -13.89 9.72
N LEU A 157 12.22 -13.41 10.35
CA LEU A 157 12.98 -12.30 9.83
C LEU A 157 13.69 -12.72 8.53
N ARG A 158 13.63 -11.89 7.51
CA ARG A 158 14.41 -12.07 6.28
C ARG A 158 15.90 -12.05 6.61
N GLN A 159 16.61 -13.10 6.19
CA GLN A 159 18.04 -13.26 6.48
C GLN A 159 18.94 -12.87 5.30
N ASN A 160 18.54 -13.19 4.07
CA ASN A 160 19.35 -12.92 2.88
C ASN A 160 18.51 -12.29 1.77
N ASN A 161 18.66 -10.98 1.61
CA ASN A 161 17.92 -10.20 0.63
C ASN A 161 18.20 -10.63 -0.82
N SER A 162 19.45 -11.02 -1.13
CA SER A 162 19.86 -11.48 -2.47
C SER A 162 19.33 -12.86 -2.87
N GLN A 163 18.81 -13.62 -1.91
CA GLN A 163 18.26 -14.97 -2.11
C GLN A 163 16.77 -15.06 -1.77
N SER A 164 16.16 -13.93 -1.42
CA SER A 164 14.74 -13.82 -1.12
C SER A 164 13.99 -13.31 -2.35
N LEU A 165 12.76 -13.79 -2.54
CA LEU A 165 11.86 -13.28 -3.58
C LEU A 165 11.11 -12.04 -3.08
N GLY A 166 10.67 -11.20 -4.03
CA GLY A 166 9.87 -10.00 -3.79
C GLY A 166 10.69 -8.73 -3.55
N LEU A 167 10.14 -7.82 -2.75
CA LEU A 167 10.73 -6.50 -2.44
C LEU A 167 12.20 -6.63 -2.00
N THR A 168 13.10 -5.79 -2.49
CA THR A 168 14.52 -5.80 -2.09
C THR A 168 14.88 -4.63 -1.17
N HIS A 169 14.33 -3.44 -1.42
CA HIS A 169 14.56 -2.27 -0.60
C HIS A 169 13.37 -1.32 -0.70
N ILE A 170 13.29 -0.37 0.23
CA ILE A 170 12.32 0.74 0.18
C ILE A 170 13.11 2.04 0.26
N GLU A 171 12.78 2.97 -0.63
CA GLU A 171 13.23 4.36 -0.53
C GLU A 171 12.09 5.24 0.02
N ILE A 172 12.35 5.95 1.11
CA ILE A 172 11.41 6.82 1.79
C ILE A 172 11.90 8.26 1.63
N TYR A 173 11.12 9.07 0.93
CA TYR A 173 11.40 10.49 0.73
C TYR A 173 10.70 11.31 1.83
N LYS A 174 11.46 11.75 2.83
CA LYS A 174 10.95 12.47 4.00
C LYS A 174 11.62 13.84 4.11
N PRO A 175 10.89 14.96 3.91
CA PRO A 175 11.44 16.30 4.07
C PRO A 175 12.11 16.49 5.43
N ASN A 176 13.27 17.16 5.44
CA ASN A 176 14.04 17.49 6.65
C ASN A 176 14.55 16.27 7.45
N ALA A 177 14.49 15.06 6.90
CA ALA A 177 15.13 13.89 7.49
C ALA A 177 16.64 13.90 7.19
N GLN A 178 17.41 13.25 8.06
CA GLN A 178 18.79 12.89 7.74
C GLN A 178 18.79 11.76 6.72
N GLU A 179 19.68 11.84 5.73
CA GLU A 179 19.85 10.75 4.78
C GLU A 179 20.54 9.55 5.43
N THR A 180 19.89 8.39 5.36
CA THR A 180 20.37 7.16 6.02
C THR A 180 20.04 5.94 5.19
N GLN A 181 20.95 4.95 5.20
CA GLN A 181 20.76 3.63 4.61
C GLN A 181 21.07 2.60 5.68
N PHE A 182 20.15 1.68 5.94
CA PHE A 182 20.29 0.67 6.99
C PHE A 182 19.38 -0.53 6.71
N ILE A 183 19.53 -1.60 7.49
CA ILE A 183 18.65 -2.77 7.42
C ILE A 183 17.48 -2.55 8.38
N GLY A 184 16.27 -2.50 7.83
CA GLY A 184 15.03 -2.31 8.58
C GLY A 184 14.64 -3.50 9.46
N PRO A 185 13.59 -3.34 10.28
CA PRO A 185 13.12 -4.39 11.19
C PRO A 185 12.62 -5.64 10.47
N GLU A 186 12.30 -5.55 9.18
CA GLU A 186 11.93 -6.67 8.30
C GLU A 186 13.13 -7.37 7.66
N GLY A 187 14.37 -6.92 7.89
CA GLY A 187 15.58 -7.58 7.37
C GLY A 187 15.88 -7.29 5.90
N PHE A 188 15.33 -6.20 5.36
CA PHE A 188 15.70 -5.65 4.05
C PHE A 188 16.15 -4.19 4.17
N GLU A 189 16.72 -3.66 3.10
CA GLU A 189 17.32 -2.33 3.10
C GLU A 189 16.26 -1.22 3.05
N ILE A 190 16.44 -0.20 3.89
CA ILE A 190 15.64 1.02 3.88
C ILE A 190 16.58 2.20 3.67
N LEU A 191 16.25 3.03 2.69
CA LEU A 191 16.91 4.30 2.44
C LEU A 191 15.94 5.41 2.79
N VAL A 192 16.38 6.37 3.60
CA VAL A 192 15.64 7.59 3.91
C VAL A 192 16.35 8.74 3.22
N HIS A 193 15.61 9.50 2.42
CA HIS A 193 16.11 10.64 1.66
C HIS A 193 15.51 11.94 2.18
N SER A 194 16.30 13.01 2.09
CA SER A 194 15.86 14.37 2.42
C SER A 194 15.24 15.11 1.23
N ASN A 195 15.35 14.52 0.03
CA ASN A 195 14.96 15.15 -1.22
C ASN A 195 13.45 15.42 -1.29
N THR A 196 13.09 16.70 -1.26
CA THR A 196 11.70 17.14 -1.33
C THR A 196 11.12 17.06 -2.74
N HIS A 197 11.92 16.95 -3.81
CA HIS A 197 11.41 16.95 -5.18
C HIS A 197 10.51 15.75 -5.49
N LEU A 198 10.78 14.60 -4.88
CA LEU A 198 10.11 13.33 -5.11
C LEU A 198 9.00 13.01 -4.09
N VAL A 199 8.73 13.94 -3.17
CA VAL A 199 7.62 13.80 -2.22
C VAL A 199 6.31 14.04 -2.97
N ALA A 200 5.44 13.03 -2.99
CA ALA A 200 4.10 13.16 -3.53
C ALA A 200 3.26 14.12 -2.66
N ASP A 201 2.33 14.84 -3.30
CA ASP A 201 1.30 15.66 -2.63
C ASP A 201 1.88 16.67 -1.62
N LYS A 202 2.77 17.55 -2.10
CA LYS A 202 3.45 18.59 -1.30
C LYS A 202 2.54 19.73 -0.83
N ASP A 203 1.30 19.75 -1.31
CA ASP A 203 0.34 20.83 -1.15
C ASP A 203 -0.80 20.42 -0.20
#